data_AF-A0A2N2XLD2-F1
#
_entry.id   AF-A0A2N2XLD2-F1
#
_cell.length_a   1.000
_cell.length_b   1.000
_cell.length_c   1.000
_cell.angle_alpha   90.00
_cell.angle_beta   90.00
_cell.angle_gamma   90.00
#
_symmetry.space_group_name_H-M   'P 1'
#
loop_
_entity.id
_entity.type
_entity.pdbx_description
1 polymer ?
#
loop_
_entity_poly.entity_id
_entity_poly.type
_entity_poly.pdbx_seq_one_letter_code
_entity_poly.pdbx_strand_id
1 'polypeptide(L)' 'MFAYVEGILTEKNPAYAVVDCTGVGYQVHISLHTYTQSFDYPQALHNRY' A
#
# COMPACT_ATOMS: atom_id res chain seq x y z
N MET A 1 14.72 2.76 -12.43
CA MET A 1 14.44 3.58 -11.23
C MET A 1 12.92 3.70 -11.13
N PHE A 2 12.31 3.27 -10.03
CA PHE A 2 10.88 3.47 -9.79
C PHE A 2 10.71 4.67 -8.86
N ALA A 3 9.90 5.64 -9.26
CA ALA A 3 9.65 6.84 -8.46
C ALA A 3 8.44 6.69 -7.53
N TYR A 4 7.53 5.76 -7.83
CA TYR A 4 6.26 5.57 -7.14
C TYR A 4 5.70 4.17 -7.45
N VAL A 5 4.97 3.58 -6.50
CA VAL A 5 4.23 2.31 -6.65
C VAL A 5 2.79 2.57 -6.21
N GLU A 6 1.84 2.29 -7.09
CA GLU A 6 0.40 2.46 -6.84
C GLU A 6 -0.29 1.11 -6.94
N GLY A 7 -1.13 0.81 -5.96
CA GLY A 7 -1.87 -0.44 -5.94
C GLY A 7 -2.64 -0.59 -4.64
N ILE A 8 -3.10 -1.81 -4.39
CA ILE A 8 -3.86 -2.14 -3.19
C ILE A 8 -2.86 -2.47 -2.08
N LEU A 9 -2.89 -1.71 -0.99
CA LEU A 9 -2.10 -2.05 0.21
C LEU A 9 -2.71 -3.30 0.85
N THR A 10 -2.03 -4.44 0.73
CA THR A 10 -2.49 -5.74 1.23
C THR A 10 -1.95 -6.04 2.64
N GLU A 11 -0.77 -5.52 2.99
CA GLU A 11 -0.16 -5.67 4.32
C GLU A 11 0.55 -4.38 4.76
N LYS A 12 0.42 -4.03 6.04
CA LYS A 12 1.07 -2.84 6.64
C LYS A 12 1.75 -3.20 7.97
N ASN A 13 3.07 -3.07 8.01
CA ASN A 13 3.91 -3.30 9.18
C ASN A 13 4.84 -2.08 9.41
N PRO A 14 5.37 -1.81 10.62
CA PRO A 14 6.24 -0.66 10.86
C PRO A 14 7.54 -0.63 10.06
N ALA A 15 8.03 -1.79 9.58
CA ALA A 15 9.26 -1.90 8.79
C ALA A 15 9.01 -1.98 7.28
N TYR A 16 7.84 -2.43 6.85
CA TYR A 16 7.52 -2.64 5.44
C TYR A 16 6.01 -2.61 5.16
N ALA A 17 5.66 -2.34 3.91
CA ALA A 17 4.33 -2.47 3.37
C ALA A 17 4.35 -3.41 2.15
N VAL A 18 3.24 -4.10 1.90
CA VAL A 18 3.05 -4.91 0.69
C VAL A 18 1.96 -4.28 -0.16
N VAL A 19 2.29 -3.94 -1.40
CA VAL A 19 1.36 -3.35 -2.38
C VAL A 19 1.13 -4.33 -3.52
N ASP A 20 -0.12 -4.77 -3.70
CA ASP A 20 -0.52 -5.54 -4.87
C ASP A 20 -0.77 -4.61 -6.05
N CYS A 21 0.02 -4.78 -7.10
CA CYS A 21 -0.16 -4.13 -8.39
C CYS A 21 -0.60 -5.19 -9.40
N THR A 22 -1.92 -5.40 -9.53
CA THR A 22 -2.52 -6.31 -10.52
C THR A 22 -1.96 -7.74 -10.45
N GLY A 23 -1.79 -8.27 -9.24
CA GLY A 23 -1.28 -9.63 -8.99
C GLY A 23 0.24 -9.72 -8.82
N VAL A 24 0.96 -8.59 -8.83
CA VAL A 24 2.38 -8.52 -8.45
C VAL A 24 2.50 -7.85 -7.08
N GLY A 25 2.94 -8.60 -6.07
CA GLY A 25 3.18 -8.09 -4.73
C GLY A 25 4.54 -7.41 -4.60
N TYR A 26 4.53 -6.10 -4.31
CA TYR A 26 5.73 -5.32 -4.04
C TYR A 26 5.91 -5.13 -2.54
N GLN A 27 6.99 -5.70 -2.00
CA GLN A 27 7.43 -5.40 -0.63
C GLN A 27 8.28 -4.13 -0.65
N VAL A 28 7.81 -3.10 0.06
CA VAL A 28 8.45 -1.80 0.14
C VAL A 28 8.83 -1.54 1.59
N HIS A 29 10.11 -1.28 1.86
CA HIS A 29 10.55 -0.82 3.17
C HIS A 29 10.07 0.60 3.41
N ILE A 30 9.47 0.84 4.57
CA ILE A 30 8.90 2.13 4.93
C ILE A 30 9.45 2.60 6.28
N SER A 31 9.45 3.92 6.48
CA SER A 31 9.81 4.50 7.78
C SER A 31 8.63 4.44 8.75
N LEU A 32 8.91 4.54 10.06
CA LEU A 32 7.88 4.69 11.09
C LEU A 32 6.96 5.89 10.83
N HIS A 33 7.52 6.99 10.34
CA HIS A 33 6.74 8.17 9.96
C HIS A 33 5.71 7.83 8.88
N THR A 34 6.13 7.15 7.82
CA THR A 34 5.23 6.67 6.75
C THR A 34 4.21 5.66 7.28
N TYR A 35 4.60 4.76 8.19
CA TYR A 35 3.68 3.83 8.83
C TYR A 35 2.59 4.55 9.64
N THR A 36 2.91 5.64 10.34
CA THR A 36 1.91 6.40 11.11
C THR A 36 0.96 7.24 10.26
N GLN A 37 1.31 7.48 8.99
CA GLN A 37 0.42 8.17 8.07
C GLN A 37 -0.74 7.28 7.65
N SER A 38 -1.90 7.90 7.43
CA SER A 38 -3.05 7.27 6.81
C SER A 38 -2.75 7.05 5.33
N PHE A 39 -2.60 5.80 4.92
CA PHE A 39 -2.67 5.43 3.51
C PHE A 39 -4.13 5.52 3.13
N ASP A 40 -4.49 6.56 2.38
CA ASP A 40 -5.86 6.70 1.88
C ASP A 40 -6.10 5.59 0.86
N TYR A 41 -7.04 4.70 1.16
CA TYR A 41 -7.44 3.65 0.22
C TYR A 41 -8.41 4.30 -0.77
N PRO A 42 -8.23 4.16 -2.08
CA PRO A 42 -9.25 4.61 -3.02
C PRO A 42 -10.58 3.93 -2.66
N GLN A 43 -11.54 4.74 -2.20
CA GLN A 43 -12.85 4.34 -1.66
C GLN A 43 -13.76 3.61 -2.68
N ALA A 44 -13.24 3.17 -3.82
CA ALA A 44 -13.98 2.58 -4.93
C ALA A 44 -14.41 1.12 -4.72
N LEU A 45 -13.99 0.45 -3.64
CA LEU A 45 -14.35 -0.95 -3.36
C LEU A 45 -15.38 -1.16 -2.25
N HIS A 46 -15.86 -0.11 -1.58
CA HIS A 46 -16.79 -0.26 -0.45
C HIS A 46 -18.28 -0.22 -0.85
N ASN A 47 -18.62 -0.03 -2.13
CA ASN A 47 -20.01 0.02 -2.62
C ASN A 47 -20.28 -0.97 -3.77
N ARG A 48 -19.91 -2.23 -3.57
CA ARG A 48 -20.52 -3.34 -4.30
C ARG A 48 -20.90 -4.42 -3.29
N TYR A 49 -22.05 -4.23 -2.65
CA TYR A 49 -23.14 -5.20 -2.39
C TYR A 49 -24.18 -4.53 -1.49
#